data_AF-A0A7S6VZ86-F1
#
_entry.id   AF-A0A7S6VZ86-F1
#
_cell.length_a   1.000
_cell.length_b   1.000
_cell.length_c   1.000
_cell.angle_alpha   90.00
_cell.angle_beta   90.00
_cell.angle_gamma   90.00
#
_symmetry.space_group_name_H-M   'P 1'
#
loop_
_entity.id
_entity.type
_entity.pdbx_description
1 polymer ?
#
loop_
_entity_poly.entity_id
_entity_poly.type
_entity_poly.pdbx_seq_one_letter_code
_entity_poly.pdbx_strand_id
1 'polypeptide(L)'
;MSSLHQEQFLRIKDLANYPEKQATIHTYKSGINKGKTKNINARPASKGLIGVSDKTIWQWVKRGEFPAPIKLTDSVTVWRLSEVQAWMQSKGLGA
;
A
#
# COMPACT_ATOMS: atom_id res chain seq x y z
N MET A 1 -8.88 0.35 -35.25
CA MET A 1 -9.36 0.95 -33.99
C MET A 1 -9.37 -0.13 -32.93
N SER A 2 -8.22 -0.37 -32.30
CA SER A 2 -8.12 -1.32 -31.19
C SER A 2 -7.13 -0.71 -30.21
N SER A 3 -7.65 0.07 -29.26
CA SER A 3 -6.83 0.56 -28.16
C SER A 3 -6.37 -0.67 -27.38
N LEU A 4 -5.07 -0.94 -27.37
CA LEU A 4 -4.48 -1.92 -26.48
C LEU A 4 -4.76 -1.44 -25.05
N HIS A 5 -5.79 -2.00 -24.41
CA HIS A 5 -6.05 -1.77 -22.99
C HIS A 5 -4.88 -2.36 -22.21
N GLN A 6 -3.88 -1.53 -21.92
CA GLN A 6 -2.81 -1.91 -21.00
C GLN A 6 -3.46 -2.11 -19.63
N GLU A 7 -3.67 -3.37 -19.23
CA GLU A 7 -4.11 -3.69 -17.89
C GLU A 7 -3.08 -3.16 -16.89
N GLN A 8 -3.53 -2.22 -16.05
CA GLN A 8 -2.69 -1.67 -15.00
C GLN A 8 -2.73 -2.59 -13.78
N PHE A 9 -1.55 -2.83 -13.21
CA PHE A 9 -1.38 -3.61 -11.99
C PHE A 9 -1.12 -2.66 -10.82
N LEU A 10 -1.88 -2.85 -9.74
CA LEU A 10 -1.77 -2.09 -8.51
C LEU A 10 -1.05 -2.91 -7.43
N ARG A 11 -0.21 -2.25 -6.63
CA ARG A 11 0.37 -2.85 -5.43
C ARG A 11 -0.43 -2.42 -4.21
N ILE A 12 -0.15 -3.07 -3.08
CA ILE A 12 -0.76 -2.71 -1.79
C ILE A 12 -0.52 -1.24 -1.42
N LYS A 13 0.55 -0.64 -1.92
CA LYS A 13 0.85 0.79 -1.69
C LYS A 13 -0.11 1.73 -2.41
N ASP A 14 -0.62 1.33 -3.57
CA ASP A 14 -1.56 2.11 -4.37
C ASP A 14 -3.01 1.96 -3.85
N LEU A 15 -3.28 0.83 -3.19
CA LEU A 15 -4.59 0.47 -2.64
C LEU A 15 -4.81 1.02 -1.22
N ALA A 16 -3.80 0.90 -0.37
CA ALA A 16 -3.90 1.19 1.05
C ALA A 16 -3.58 2.66 1.39
N ASN A 17 -4.26 3.17 2.42
CA ASN A 17 -3.98 4.45 3.04
C ASN A 17 -2.90 4.29 4.12
N TYR A 18 -1.83 5.07 4.02
CA TYR A 18 -0.76 5.12 5.01
C TYR A 18 -0.77 6.51 5.67
N PRO A 19 -1.01 6.59 7.00
CA PRO A 19 -0.94 7.87 7.70
C PRO A 19 0.51 8.37 7.72
N GLU A 20 0.67 9.69 7.86
CA GLU A 20 1.98 10.30 8.04
C GLU A 20 2.66 9.71 9.27
N LYS A 21 3.90 9.23 9.10
CA LYS A 21 4.74 8.81 10.21
C LYS A 21 5.89 9.79 10.35
N GLN A 22 5.82 10.59 11.41
CA GLN A 22 6.89 11.51 11.76
C GLN A 22 8.18 10.76 12.05
N ALA A 23 9.29 11.41 11.69
CA ALA A 23 10.64 10.97 11.97
C ALA A 23 10.83 10.66 13.45
N THR A 24 11.33 9.46 13.78
CA THR A 24 11.86 9.21 15.12
C THR A 24 13.32 9.62 15.14
N ILE A 25 13.69 10.40 16.14
CA ILE A 25 15.04 10.91 16.32
C ILE A 25 15.82 9.91 17.17
N HIS A 26 16.83 9.25 16.59
CA HIS A 26 17.72 8.36 17.33
C HIS A 26 19.01 9.10 17.74
N THR A 27 19.18 9.30 19.04
CA THR A 27 20.38 9.91 19.61
C THR A 27 21.35 8.83 20.10
N TYR A 28 22.57 8.84 19.58
CA TYR A 28 23.61 7.90 20.01
C TYR A 28 24.14 8.29 21.40
N LYS A 29 24.08 7.36 22.35
CA LYS A 29 24.38 7.61 23.77
C LYS A 29 25.85 7.37 24.15
N SER A 30 26.64 6.68 23.34
CA SER A 30 28.05 6.37 23.63
C SER A 30 28.92 6.23 22.37
N GLY A 31 30.25 6.22 22.56
CA GLY A 31 31.25 6.07 21.50
C GLY A 31 31.61 7.37 20.77
N ILE A 32 32.38 7.26 19.68
CA ILE A 32 32.85 8.38 18.84
C ILE A 32 31.68 9.20 18.25
N ASN A 33 30.48 8.61 18.16
CA ASN A 33 29.28 9.26 17.64
C ASN A 33 28.34 9.79 18.74
N LYS A 34 28.76 9.84 20.01
CA LYS A 34 27.96 10.36 21.12
C LYS A 34 27.51 11.79 20.81
N GLY A 35 26.19 12.02 20.88
CA GLY A 35 25.57 13.31 20.55
C GLY A 35 25.18 13.49 19.08
N LYS A 36 25.52 12.57 18.18
CA LYS A 36 24.93 12.56 16.84
C LYS A 36 23.50 12.05 16.88
N THR A 37 22.72 12.59 15.96
CA THR A 37 21.30 12.31 15.83
C THR A 37 21.02 11.78 14.44
N LYS A 38 20.28 10.67 14.35
CA LYS A 38 19.83 10.10 13.07
C LYS A 38 18.30 10.16 12.97
N ASN A 39 17.81 10.78 11.91
CA ASN A 39 16.41 10.71 11.51
C ASN A 39 16.13 9.31 10.93
N ILE A 40 15.21 8.57 11.55
CA ILE A 40 14.79 7.25 11.10
C ILE A 40 13.26 7.19 10.90
N ASN A 41 12.83 6.33 9.98
CA ASN A 41 11.43 5.91 9.78
C ASN A 41 10.44 6.99 9.31
N ALA A 42 10.90 8.17 8.88
CA ALA A 42 10.02 9.19 8.30
C ALA A 42 9.33 8.65 7.03
N ARG A 43 8.00 8.75 6.96
CA ARG A 43 7.20 8.40 5.79
C ARG A 43 6.07 9.42 5.59
N PRO A 44 5.91 10.00 4.38
CA PRO A 44 4.82 10.92 4.09
C PRO A 44 3.47 10.18 4.09
N ALA A 45 2.37 10.92 4.34
CA ALA A 45 1.03 10.38 4.16
C ALA A 45 0.79 10.01 2.68
N SER A 46 0.17 8.86 2.44
CA SER A 46 -0.22 8.42 1.11
C SER A 46 -1.66 7.92 1.14
N LYS A 47 -2.52 8.51 0.32
CA LYS A 47 -3.92 8.14 0.20
C LYS A 47 -4.07 7.11 -0.93
N GLY A 48 -4.27 5.86 -0.56
CA GLY A 48 -4.60 4.79 -1.51
C GLY A 48 -6.06 4.84 -1.96
N LEU A 49 -6.36 4.12 -3.05
CA LEU A 49 -7.66 4.08 -3.72
C LEU A 49 -8.84 3.73 -2.80
N ILE A 50 -8.64 2.84 -1.82
CA ILE A 50 -9.73 2.26 -1.02
C ILE A 50 -9.84 2.93 0.36
N GLY A 51 -8.89 3.80 0.72
CA GLY A 51 -8.94 4.57 1.97
C GLY A 51 -8.75 3.75 3.26
N VAL A 52 -8.47 2.45 3.17
CA VAL A 52 -8.25 1.56 4.32
C VAL A 52 -6.77 1.20 4.48
N SER A 53 -6.38 0.68 5.64
CA SER A 53 -5.01 0.22 5.86
C SER A 53 -4.68 -1.05 5.07
N ASP A 54 -3.39 -1.29 4.88
CA ASP A 54 -2.84 -2.49 4.23
C ASP A 54 -3.33 -3.78 4.90
N LYS A 55 -3.34 -3.80 6.24
CA LYS A 55 -3.80 -4.93 7.04
C LYS A 55 -5.25 -5.29 6.75
N THR A 56 -6.12 -4.29 6.60
CA THR A 56 -7.54 -4.51 6.29
C THR A 56 -7.72 -5.16 4.92
N ILE A 57 -6.98 -4.72 3.90
CA ILE A 57 -7.03 -5.32 2.56
C ILE A 57 -6.61 -6.79 2.60
N TRP A 58 -5.50 -7.10 3.30
CA TRP A 58 -5.07 -8.49 3.47
C TRP A 58 -6.07 -9.35 4.24
N GLN A 59 -6.79 -8.77 5.21
CA GLN A 59 -7.86 -9.47 5.89
C GLN A 59 -9.03 -9.79 4.94
N TRP A 60 -9.42 -8.86 4.06
CA TRP A 60 -10.45 -9.13 3.05
C TRP A 60 -10.00 -10.16 2.02
N VAL A 61 -8.73 -10.12 1.60
CA VAL A 61 -8.14 -11.16 0.74
C VAL A 61 -8.22 -12.52 1.42
N LYS A 62 -7.84 -12.62 2.71
CA LYS A 62 -7.93 -13.86 3.48
C LYS A 62 -9.37 -14.36 3.63
N ARG A 63 -10.34 -13.44 3.70
CA ARG A 63 -11.78 -13.75 3.77
C ARG A 63 -12.39 -14.09 2.40
N GLY A 64 -11.67 -13.87 1.30
CA GLY A 64 -12.20 -14.02 -0.06
C GLY A 64 -13.16 -12.89 -0.48
N GLU A 65 -13.18 -11.78 0.25
CA GLU A 65 -14.04 -10.64 -0.04
C GLU A 65 -13.40 -9.65 -1.02
N PHE A 66 -12.08 -9.70 -1.22
CA PHE A 66 -11.32 -8.81 -2.12
C PHE A 66 -10.72 -9.61 -3.28
N PRO A 67 -10.44 -8.98 -4.44
CA PRO A 67 -9.80 -9.65 -5.57
C PRO A 67 -8.55 -10.44 -5.19
N ALA A 68 -8.38 -11.58 -5.85
CA ALA A 68 -7.28 -12.49 -5.57
C ALA A 68 -5.92 -11.82 -5.87
N PRO A 69 -4.94 -11.93 -4.95
CA PRO A 69 -3.61 -11.41 -5.17
C PRO A 69 -2.88 -12.21 -6.27
N ILE A 70 -2.29 -11.50 -7.23
CA ILE A 70 -1.42 -12.09 -8.26
C ILE A 70 0.03 -11.94 -7.79
N LYS A 71 0.72 -13.05 -7.59
CA LYS A 71 2.16 -13.04 -7.27
C LYS A 71 2.98 -12.99 -8.55
N LEU A 72 3.74 -11.91 -8.74
CA LEU A 72 4.70 -11.79 -9.85
C LEU A 72 6.04 -12.44 -9.50
N THR A 73 6.47 -12.28 -8.25
CA THR A 73 7.66 -12.90 -7.66
C THR A 73 7.39 -13.22 -6.19
N ASP A 74 8.33 -13.85 -5.50
CA ASP A 74 8.19 -14.17 -4.06
C ASP A 74 7.90 -12.95 -3.17
N SER A 75 8.36 -11.76 -3.58
CA SER A 75 8.20 -10.51 -2.82
C SER A 75 7.20 -9.53 -3.42
N VAL A 76 6.78 -9.74 -4.67
CA VAL A 76 5.91 -8.79 -5.39
C VAL A 76 4.54 -9.39 -5.62
N THR A 77 3.55 -8.85 -4.90
CA THR A 77 2.13 -9.13 -5.09
C THR A 77 1.42 -7.92 -5.67
N VAL A 78 0.58 -8.16 -6.67
CA VAL A 78 -0.19 -7.13 -7.40
C VAL A 78 -1.65 -7.55 -7.55
N TRP A 79 -2.50 -6.58 -7.89
CA TRP A 79 -3.90 -6.75 -8.24
C TRP A 79 -4.18 -6.10 -9.59
N ARG A 80 -5.14 -6.64 -10.36
CA ARG A 80 -5.60 -5.99 -11.59
C ARG A 80 -6.47 -4.79 -11.24
N LEU A 81 -6.22 -3.65 -11.89
CA LEU A 81 -7.03 -2.45 -11.72
C LEU A 81 -8.51 -2.73 -12.03
N SER A 82 -8.80 -3.49 -13.09
CA SER A 82 -10.15 -3.85 -13.52
C SER A 82 -10.93 -4.60 -12.44
N GLU A 83 -10.31 -5.59 -11.79
CA GLU A 83 -10.94 -6.37 -10.71
C GLU A 83 -11.16 -5.52 -9.46
N VAL A 84 -10.19 -4.67 -9.11
CA VAL A 84 -10.33 -3.75 -7.98
C VAL A 84 -11.44 -2.74 -8.22
N GLN A 85 -11.54 -2.19 -9.44
CA GLN A 85 -12.63 -1.28 -9.82
C GLN A 85 -13.98 -1.99 -9.77
N ALA A 86 -14.10 -3.20 -10.34
CA ALA A 86 -15.33 -3.98 -10.27
C ALA A 86 -15.75 -4.27 -8.82
N TRP A 87 -14.79 -4.57 -7.96
CA TRP A 87 -15.01 -4.75 -6.53
C TRP A 87 -15.49 -3.46 -5.84
N MET A 88 -14.85 -2.32 -6.13
CA MET A 88 -15.26 -1.02 -5.59
C MET A 88 -16.69 -0.67 -5.99
N GLN A 89 -17.07 -0.95 -7.24
CA GLN A 89 -18.44 -0.76 -7.74
C GLN A 89 -19.42 -1.67 -7.00
N SER A 90 -19.07 -2.95 -6.81
CA SER A 90 -19.91 -3.91 -6.07
C SER A 90 -20.15 -3.50 -4.61
N LYS A 91 -19.19 -2.80 -3.98
CA LYS A 91 -19.30 -2.30 -2.60
C LYS A 91 -19.92 -0.91 -2.50
N GLY A 92 -20.29 -0.27 -3.62
CA GLY A 92 -20.83 1.09 -3.62
C GLY A 92 -19.81 2.18 -3.29
N LEU A 93 -18.51 1.89 -3.42
CA LEU A 93 -17.42 2.85 -3.26
C LEU A 93 -17.15 3.68 -4.53
N GLY A 94 -17.91 3.43 -5.60
CA GLY A 94 -17.90 4.21 -6.83
C GLY A 94 -19.02 5.25 -6.82
N ALA A 95 -18.67 6.50 -6.55
CA ALA A 95 -19.45 7.69 -6.89
C ALA A 95 -18.52 8.72 -7.53
#